data_AF-A0AA47P649-F1
#
_entry.id   AF-A0AA47P649-F1
#
_cell.length_a   1.000
_cell.length_b   1.000
_cell.length_c   1.000
_cell.angle_alpha   90.00
_cell.angle_beta   90.00
_cell.angle_gamma   90.00
#
_symmetry.space_group_name_H-M   'P 1'
#
loop_
_entity.id
_entity.type
_entity.pdbx_description
1 polymer ?
#
loop_
_entity_poly.entity_id
_entity_poly.type
_entity_poly.pdbx_seq_one_letter_code
_entity_poly.pdbx_strand_id
1 'polypeptide(L)'
;MIEPGPVHTEFETKMMEDVAKMEYPGVDADTVRYFKDVYLPSSIDIFEAMGQTPDDIAKCTKKVIESSSPRFRNLTNSLYTPIVALKYADETGGLSVNTFYNLLFNFGPLMHITMSILKCLTCSCLRRRTISPN
;
A
#
# COMPACT_ATOMS: atom_id res chain seq x y z
N MET A 1 -7.66 0.55 17.37
CA MET A 1 -7.74 0.08 15.97
C MET A 1 -6.34 -0.15 15.44
N ILE A 2 -6.13 -1.30 14.80
CA ILE A 2 -4.91 -1.61 14.03
C ILE A 2 -5.20 -1.27 12.58
N GLU A 3 -4.34 -0.48 11.96
CA GLU A 3 -4.51 0.02 10.58
C GLU A 3 -3.38 -0.53 9.72
N PRO A 4 -3.59 -1.73 9.12
CA PRO A 4 -2.58 -2.32 8.26
C PRO A 4 -2.52 -1.63 6.89
N GLY A 5 -1.31 -1.54 6.34
CA GLY A 5 -1.12 -1.40 4.90
C GLY A 5 -1.31 -2.74 4.18
N PRO A 6 -0.73 -2.93 2.99
CA PRO A 6 -0.74 -4.20 2.28
C PRO A 6 -0.17 -5.32 3.16
N VAL A 7 -0.81 -6.49 3.17
CA VAL A 7 -0.39 -7.65 3.95
C VAL A 7 -0.36 -8.86 3.05
N HIS A 8 0.80 -9.50 2.97
CA HIS A 8 0.99 -10.74 2.23
C HIS A 8 0.24 -11.88 2.91
N THR A 9 -0.89 -12.23 2.34
CA THR A 9 -1.74 -13.35 2.74
C THR A 9 -2.18 -14.09 1.49
N GLU A 10 -2.58 -15.34 1.62
CA GLU A 10 -3.14 -16.08 0.47
C GLU A 10 -4.40 -15.42 -0.10
N PHE A 11 -5.14 -14.66 0.73
CA PHE A 11 -6.34 -13.97 0.30
C PHE A 11 -6.06 -12.96 -0.81
N GLU A 12 -5.04 -12.13 -0.63
CA GLU A 12 -4.72 -11.08 -1.61
C GLU A 12 -4.25 -11.67 -2.93
N THR A 13 -3.35 -12.65 -2.90
CA THR A 13 -2.84 -13.28 -4.13
C THR A 13 -3.97 -13.88 -4.95
N LYS A 14 -4.88 -14.64 -4.31
CA LYS A 14 -6.06 -15.21 -4.98
C LYS A 14 -7.00 -14.13 -5.53
N MET A 15 -7.27 -13.10 -4.73
CA MET A 15 -8.12 -11.98 -5.15
C MET A 15 -7.55 -11.28 -6.39
N MET A 16 -6.25 -10.97 -6.42
CA MET A 16 -5.61 -10.29 -7.55
C MET A 16 -5.63 -11.15 -8.83
N GLU A 17 -5.41 -12.46 -8.71
CA GLU A 17 -5.50 -13.39 -9.85
C GLU A 17 -6.93 -13.49 -10.41
N ASP A 18 -7.93 -13.52 -9.54
CA ASP A 18 -9.34 -13.63 -9.91
C ASP A 18 -9.82 -12.35 -10.62
N VAL A 19 -9.54 -11.17 -10.05
CA VAL A 19 -9.98 -9.88 -10.63
C VAL A 19 -9.28 -9.56 -11.96
N ALA A 20 -8.07 -10.09 -12.19
CA ALA A 20 -7.37 -9.95 -13.47
C ALA A 20 -8.11 -10.67 -14.61
N LYS A 21 -8.70 -11.84 -14.31
CA LYS A 21 -9.40 -12.69 -15.29
C LYS A 21 -10.88 -12.37 -15.42
N MET A 22 -11.43 -11.60 -14.49
CA MET A 22 -12.85 -11.27 -14.44
C MET A 22 -13.29 -10.41 -15.64
N GLU A 23 -14.53 -10.64 -16.09
CA GLU A 23 -15.25 -9.77 -17.02
C GLU A 23 -16.17 -8.82 -16.26
N TYR A 24 -16.33 -7.60 -16.78
CA TYR A 24 -17.07 -6.52 -16.13
C TYR A 24 -18.26 -6.08 -16.99
N PRO A 25 -19.31 -6.91 -17.11
CA PRO A 25 -20.48 -6.56 -17.91
C PRO A 25 -21.19 -5.33 -17.33
N GLY A 26 -21.56 -4.39 -18.21
CA GLY A 26 -22.22 -3.14 -17.81
C GLY A 26 -21.29 -2.01 -17.34
N VAL A 27 -19.97 -2.24 -17.35
CA VAL A 27 -18.97 -1.18 -17.13
C VAL A 27 -18.49 -0.67 -18.50
N ASP A 28 -18.28 0.65 -18.62
CA ASP A 28 -17.78 1.23 -19.86
C ASP A 28 -16.32 0.80 -20.14
N ALA A 29 -15.95 0.81 -21.43
CA ALA A 29 -14.67 0.30 -21.88
C ALA A 29 -13.48 1.09 -21.30
N ASP A 30 -13.62 2.40 -21.08
CA ASP A 30 -12.53 3.23 -20.54
C ASP A 30 -12.28 2.90 -19.07
N THR A 31 -13.33 2.74 -18.27
CA THR A 31 -13.21 2.33 -16.87
C THR A 31 -12.60 0.93 -16.73
N VAL A 32 -13.02 -0.03 -17.57
CA VAL A 32 -12.41 -1.37 -17.60
C VAL A 32 -10.93 -1.30 -17.95
N ARG A 33 -10.57 -0.48 -18.96
CA ARG A 33 -9.18 -0.25 -19.35
C ARG A 33 -8.37 0.36 -18.21
N TYR A 34 -8.86 1.41 -17.55
CA TYR A 34 -8.16 2.03 -16.43
C TYR A 34 -7.97 1.07 -15.26
N PHE A 35 -8.96 0.24 -14.97
CA PHE A 35 -8.83 -0.78 -13.94
C PHE A 35 -7.75 -1.82 -14.29
N LYS A 36 -7.84 -2.43 -15.48
CA LYS A 36 -6.95 -3.52 -15.90
C LYS A 36 -5.53 -3.08 -16.23
N ASP A 37 -5.38 -1.91 -16.85
CA ASP A 37 -4.10 -1.50 -17.43
C ASP A 37 -3.34 -0.50 -16.54
N VAL A 38 -4.03 0.15 -15.59
CA VAL A 38 -3.41 1.16 -14.71
C VAL A 38 -3.50 0.75 -13.24
N TYR A 39 -4.72 0.61 -12.71
CA TYR A 39 -4.92 0.39 -11.26
C TYR A 39 -4.39 -0.96 -10.80
N LEU A 40 -4.74 -2.05 -11.50
CA LEU A 40 -4.40 -3.39 -11.08
C LEU A 40 -2.87 -3.65 -11.09
N PRO A 41 -2.12 -3.33 -12.17
CA PRO A 41 -0.67 -3.47 -12.16
C PRO A 41 0.00 -2.62 -11.08
N SER A 42 -0.43 -1.37 -10.91
CA SER A 42 0.10 -0.47 -9.87
C SER A 42 -0.18 -0.99 -8.46
N SER A 43 -1.35 -1.60 -8.24
CA SER A 43 -1.71 -2.21 -6.96
C SER A 43 -0.81 -3.40 -6.64
N ILE A 44 -0.52 -4.25 -7.63
CA ILE A 44 0.40 -5.37 -7.49
C ILE A 44 1.80 -4.87 -7.11
N ASP A 45 2.34 -3.88 -7.83
CA ASP A 45 3.65 -3.29 -7.53
C ASP A 45 3.74 -2.76 -6.10
N ILE A 46 2.69 -2.05 -5.64
CA ILE A 46 2.60 -1.53 -4.27
C ILE A 46 2.54 -2.66 -3.24
N PHE A 47 1.73 -3.70 -3.50
CA PHE A 47 1.63 -4.87 -2.64
C PHE A 47 2.98 -5.56 -2.48
N GLU A 48 3.71 -5.77 -3.57
CA GLU A 48 5.03 -6.39 -3.56
C GLU A 48 6.11 -5.54 -2.88
N ALA A 49 6.11 -4.23 -3.09
CA ALA A 49 7.17 -3.35 -2.59
C ALA A 49 6.96 -2.94 -1.12
N MET A 50 5.70 -2.75 -0.71
CA MET A 50 5.31 -2.18 0.58
C MET A 50 4.60 -3.19 1.50
N GLY A 51 4.46 -4.45 1.06
CA GLY A 51 3.75 -5.49 1.79
C GLY A 51 4.42 -5.88 3.11
N GLN A 52 3.56 -6.19 4.09
CA GLN A 52 3.95 -6.67 5.41
C GLN A 52 3.63 -8.15 5.54
N THR A 53 4.33 -8.84 6.44
CA THR A 53 3.98 -10.21 6.79
C THR A 53 2.86 -10.24 7.85
N PRO A 54 2.08 -11.33 7.96
CA PRO A 54 1.14 -11.51 9.07
C PRO A 54 1.82 -11.40 10.44
N ASP A 55 3.07 -11.85 10.55
CA ASP A 55 3.88 -11.73 11.77
C ASP A 55 4.19 -10.27 12.14
N ASP A 56 4.43 -9.40 11.16
CA ASP A 56 4.62 -7.97 11.41
C ASP A 56 3.34 -7.34 12.00
N ILE A 57 2.18 -7.73 11.49
CA ILE A 57 0.87 -7.31 12.01
C ILE A 57 0.65 -7.85 13.43
N ALA A 58 0.97 -9.13 13.67
CA ALA A 58 0.85 -9.74 14.99
C ALA A 58 1.75 -9.06 16.02
N LYS A 59 3.00 -8.73 15.67
CA LYS A 59 3.93 -7.99 16.53
C LYS A 59 3.40 -6.60 16.87
N CYS A 60 2.87 -5.86 15.89
CA CYS A 60 2.26 -4.54 16.13
C CYS A 60 1.06 -4.67 17.08
N THR A 61 0.19 -5.65 16.83
CA THR A 61 -1.01 -5.91 17.64
C THR A 61 -0.64 -6.25 19.08
N LYS A 62 0.34 -7.12 19.29
CA LYS A 62 0.86 -7.47 20.61
C LYS A 62 1.32 -6.23 21.39
N LYS A 63 2.11 -5.35 20.76
CA LYS A 63 2.56 -4.09 21.38
C LYS A 63 1.41 -3.20 21.84
N VAL A 64 0.32 -3.15 21.07
CA VAL A 64 -0.87 -2.37 21.44
C VAL A 64 -1.61 -3.01 22.62
N ILE A 65 -1.75 -4.33 22.64
CA ILE A 65 -2.39 -5.07 23.75
C ILE A 65 -1.60 -4.91 25.05
N GLU A 66 -0.27 -4.93 24.98
CA GLU A 66 0.62 -4.79 26.14
C GLU A 66 0.81 -3.33 26.60
N SER A 67 0.28 -2.36 25.86
CA SER A 67 0.44 -0.94 26.19
C SER A 67 -0.47 -0.54 27.36
N SER A 68 0.09 0.18 28.34
CA SER A 68 -0.68 0.77 29.44
C SER A 68 -1.57 1.95 29.01
N SER A 69 -1.30 2.54 27.84
CA SER A 69 -2.08 3.65 27.28
C SER A 69 -2.07 3.55 25.73
N PRO A 70 -2.86 2.63 25.16
CA PRO A 70 -2.85 2.41 23.72
C PRO A 70 -3.50 3.59 22.99
N ARG A 71 -2.88 4.01 21.88
CA ARG A 71 -3.48 4.99 20.97
C ARG A 71 -4.71 4.39 20.29
N PHE A 72 -5.68 5.25 19.98
CA PHE A 72 -6.91 4.81 19.29
C PHE A 72 -6.62 4.23 17.89
N ARG A 73 -5.67 4.81 17.13
CA ARG A 73 -5.24 4.34 15.79
C ARG A 73 -3.76 3.98 15.81
N ASN A 74 -3.42 2.81 15.25
CA ASN A 74 -2.07 2.29 15.21
C ASN A 74 -1.75 1.79 13.79
N LEU A 75 -1.05 2.63 13.02
CA LEU A 75 -0.54 2.28 11.70
C LEU A 75 0.53 1.20 11.84
N THR A 76 0.40 0.10 11.10
CA THR A 76 1.41 -0.96 11.12
C THR A 76 2.56 -0.69 10.15
N ASN A 77 2.27 0.04 9.07
CA ASN A 77 3.22 0.33 8.00
C ASN A 77 3.62 1.81 8.00
N SER A 78 4.86 2.11 8.39
CA SER A 78 5.36 3.48 8.40
C SER A 78 5.53 4.08 7.00
N LEU A 79 5.66 3.25 5.96
CA LEU A 79 5.78 3.72 4.57
C LEU A 79 4.51 4.43 4.08
N TYR A 80 3.37 4.26 4.75
CA TYR A 80 2.12 4.96 4.44
C TYR A 80 2.01 6.35 5.09
N THR A 81 2.95 6.73 5.97
CA THR A 81 2.89 8.02 6.66
C THR A 81 2.80 9.22 5.71
N PRO A 82 3.57 9.30 4.61
CA PRO A 82 3.45 10.42 3.67
C PRO A 82 2.08 10.50 3.00
N ILE A 83 1.49 9.34 2.66
CA ILE A 83 0.14 9.24 2.07
C ILE A 83 -0.91 9.76 3.06
N VAL A 84 -0.81 9.33 4.32
CA VAL A 84 -1.73 9.78 5.37
C VAL A 84 -1.57 11.28 5.61
N ALA A 85 -0.33 11.79 5.64
CA ALA A 85 -0.06 13.21 5.80
C ALA A 85 -0.66 14.07 4.67
N LEU A 86 -0.59 13.61 3.41
CA LEU A 86 -1.23 14.30 2.28
C LEU A 86 -2.74 14.48 2.48
N LYS A 87 -3.42 13.48 3.04
CA LYS A 87 -4.86 13.56 3.33
C LYS A 87 -5.20 14.60 4.40
N TYR A 88 -4.33 14.78 5.39
CA TYR A 88 -4.54 15.77 6.45
C TYR A 88 -4.03 17.17 6.09
N ALA A 89 -3.18 17.29 5.07
CA ALA A 89 -2.60 18.56 4.64
C ALA A 89 -3.61 19.46 3.89
N ASP A 90 -4.70 18.89 3.38
CA ASP A 90 -5.73 19.60 2.61
C ASP A 90 -7.11 19.03 2.93
N GLU A 91 -7.93 19.82 3.63
CA GLU A 91 -9.29 19.43 4.03
C GLU A 91 -10.25 19.23 2.84
N THR A 92 -9.96 19.83 1.68
CA THR A 92 -10.76 19.62 0.47
C THR A 92 -10.52 18.24 -0.15
N GLY A 93 -9.39 17.61 0.20
CA GLY A 93 -8.93 16.35 -0.38
C GLY A 93 -8.32 16.47 -1.78
N GLY A 94 -8.38 17.66 -2.41
CA GLY A 94 -7.90 17.90 -3.76
C GLY A 94 -6.42 17.55 -3.95
N LEU A 95 -5.58 17.89 -2.98
CA LEU A 95 -4.16 17.54 -2.97
C LEU A 95 -3.95 16.03 -3.04
N SER A 96 -4.66 15.27 -2.19
CA SER A 96 -4.54 13.82 -2.15
C SER A 96 -5.01 13.18 -3.46
N VAL A 97 -6.18 13.59 -3.97
CA VAL A 97 -6.78 13.06 -5.20
C VAL A 97 -5.87 13.36 -6.40
N ASN A 98 -5.42 14.61 -6.55
CA ASN A 98 -4.54 15.00 -7.63
C ASN A 98 -3.20 14.27 -7.56
N THR A 99 -2.65 14.06 -6.37
CA THR A 99 -1.39 13.32 -6.20
C THR A 99 -1.54 11.88 -6.68
N PHE A 100 -2.57 11.17 -6.22
CA PHE A 100 -2.81 9.79 -6.65
C PHE A 100 -3.13 9.67 -8.14
N TYR A 101 -3.95 10.59 -8.67
CA TYR A 101 -4.23 10.64 -10.09
C TYR A 101 -2.94 10.78 -10.91
N ASN A 102 -2.08 11.73 -10.54
CA ASN A 102 -0.82 11.94 -11.26
C ASN A 102 0.11 10.72 -11.14
N LEU A 103 0.26 10.15 -9.94
CA LEU A 103 1.11 8.98 -9.72
C LEU A 103 0.68 7.77 -10.56
N LEU A 104 -0.63 7.51 -10.63
CA LEU A 104 -1.17 6.37 -11.36
C LEU A 104 -1.25 6.61 -12.88
N PHE A 105 -1.79 7.75 -13.30
CA PHE A 105 -2.17 7.97 -14.70
C PHE A 105 -1.13 8.76 -15.51
N ASN A 106 -0.45 9.73 -14.89
CA ASN A 106 0.51 10.59 -15.61
C ASN A 106 1.96 10.13 -15.45
N PHE A 107 2.27 9.48 -14.32
CA PHE A 107 3.62 9.05 -13.96
C PHE A 107 3.74 7.55 -13.72
N GLY A 108 2.83 6.73 -14.28
CA GLY A 108 2.81 5.27 -14.10
C GLY A 108 4.16 4.57 -14.29
N PRO A 109 4.94 4.83 -15.37
CA PRO A 109 6.26 4.22 -15.54
C PRO A 109 7.26 4.61 -14.44
N LEU A 110 7.24 5.87 -13.97
CA LEU A 110 8.08 6.33 -12.87
C LEU A 110 7.67 5.65 -11.55
N MET A 111 6.36 5.50 -11.34
CA MET A 111 5.80 4.79 -10.19
C MET A 111 6.29 3.33 -10.15
N HIS A 112 6.21 2.61 -11.28
CA HIS A 112 6.70 1.24 -11.40
C HIS A 112 8.20 1.11 -11.10
N ILE A 113 9.03 2.00 -11.65
CA ILE A 113 10.48 2.03 -11.37
C ILE A 113 10.73 2.29 -9.88
N THR A 114 10.00 3.24 -9.29
CA THR A 114 10.12 3.59 -7.87
C THR A 114 9.75 2.41 -6.97
N MET A 115 8.66 1.69 -7.28
CA MET A 115 8.28 0.48 -6.54
C MET A 115 9.30 -0.63 -6.70
N SER A 116 9.87 -0.82 -7.90
CA SER A 116 10.92 -1.80 -8.14
C SER A 116 12.16 -1.52 -7.28
N ILE A 117 12.59 -0.26 -7.22
CA ILE A 117 13.69 0.18 -6.35
C ILE A 117 13.32 -0.05 -4.88
N LEU A 118 12.11 0.35 -4.47
CA LEU A 118 11.66 0.21 -3.09
C LEU A 118 11.63 -1.26 -2.67
N LYS A 119 11.11 -2.16 -3.52
CA LYS A 119 11.13 -3.62 -3.34
C LYS A 119 12.56 -4.11 -3.10
N CYS A 120 13.54 -3.69 -3.91
CA CYS A 120 14.93 -4.05 -3.69
C CYS A 120 15.46 -3.56 -2.33
N LEU A 121 15.15 -2.32 -1.94
CA LEU A 121 15.57 -1.73 -0.67
C LEU A 121 14.90 -2.38 0.55
N THR A 122 13.65 -2.82 0.42
CA THR A 122 12.86 -3.44 1.50
C THR A 122 13.07 -4.95 1.58
N CYS A 123 13.57 -5.59 0.51
CA CYS A 123 14.00 -6.98 0.52
C CYS A 123 15.09 -7.25 1.58
N SER A 124 15.03 -8.46 2.17
CA SER A 124 15.90 -8.94 3.24
C SER A 124 17.41 -8.84 2.95
N CYS A 125 17.80 -8.74 1.67
CA CYS A 125 19.19 -8.62 1.22
C CYS A 125 19.85 -7.29 1.63
N LEU A 126 19.07 -6.22 1.81
CA LEU A 126 19.56 -4.87 2.13
C LEU A 126 19.08 -4.34 3.49
N ARG A 127 18.31 -5.12 4.27
CA ARG A 127 17.93 -4.79 5.66
C ARG A 127 19.13 -4.84 6.61
N ARG A 128 20.11 -3.94 6.43
CA ARG A 128 21.09 -3.59 7.46
C ARG A 128 20.39 -2.71 8.49
N ARG A 129 20.13 -3.31 9.67
CA ARG A 129 19.82 -2.69 10.97
C ARG A 129 19.45 -1.20 10.91
N THR A 130 18.17 -0.89 10.82
CA THR A 130 17.68 0.39 11.31
C THR A 130 17.82 0.39 12.83
N ILE A 131 18.68 1.27 13.34
CA ILE A 131 18.84 1.57 14.76
C ILE A 131 17.53 2.20 15.23
N SER A 132 16.90 1.60 16.23
CA SER A 132 15.78 2.21 16.95
C SER A 132 16.34 3.36 17.78
N PRO A 133 15.78 4.59 17.72
CA PRO A 133 15.89 5.48 18.87
C PRO A 133 15.11 4.81 20.01
N ASN A 134 15.71 4.81 21.20
CA ASN A 134 15.06 4.37 22.43
C ASN A 134 13.83 5.22 22.74
#